data_AF-A0A7X3YAF1-F1
#
_entry.id   AF-A0A7X3YAF1-F1
#
_cell.length_a   1.000
_cell.length_b   1.000
_cell.length_c   1.000
_cell.angle_alpha   90.00
_cell.angle_beta   90.00
_cell.angle_gamma   90.00
#
_symmetry.space_group_name_H-M   'P 1'
#
loop_
_entity.id
_entity.type
_entity.pdbx_description
1 polymer ?
#
loop_
_entity_poly.entity_id
_entity_poly.type
_entity_poly.pdbx_seq_one_letter_code
_entity_poly.pdbx_strand_id
1 'polypeptide(L)'
;MLTDAEIEAYRRDGYVIPAGFRLGSGELETLRSAVEQVLRDNPAIEPDRVINPHLDRGRPYRLRGHRTFHDIVHDDRILDIAESVVGPDLVLLFTHLFCKTPR
;
A
#
# COMPACT_ATOMS: atom_id res chain seq x y z
N MET A 1 0.98 15.04 5.80
CA MET A 1 1.00 16.10 4.77
C MET A 1 2.43 16.45 4.37
N LEU A 2 2.67 16.82 3.12
CA LEU A 2 3.99 17.24 2.61
C LEU A 2 4.28 18.72 2.88
N THR A 3 5.58 19.07 2.92
CA THR A 3 6.03 20.47 2.89
C THR A 3 5.97 21.07 1.49
N ASP A 4 5.96 22.40 1.36
CA ASP A 4 5.98 23.08 0.05
C ASP A 4 7.20 22.67 -0.81
N ALA A 5 8.36 22.48 -0.17
CA ALA A 5 9.57 22.03 -0.86
C ALA A 5 9.44 20.59 -1.38
N GLU A 6 8.78 19.71 -0.63
CA GLU A 6 8.50 18.32 -1.05
C GLU A 6 7.46 18.27 -2.17
N ILE A 7 6.44 19.14 -2.13
CA ILE A 7 5.46 19.29 -3.21
C ILE A 7 6.14 19.77 -4.50
N GLU A 8 7.04 20.75 -4.41
CA GLU A 8 7.80 21.22 -5.56
C GLU A 8 8.76 20.15 -6.11
N ALA A 9 9.40 19.38 -5.23
CA ALA A 9 10.20 18.23 -5.66
C ALA A 9 9.36 17.18 -6.40
N TYR A 10 8.17 16.84 -5.88
CA TYR A 10 7.25 15.93 -6.55
C TYR A 10 6.87 16.43 -7.95
N ARG A 11 6.54 17.72 -8.10
CA ARG A 11 6.16 18.31 -9.40
C ARG A 11 7.30 18.30 -10.41
N ARG A 12 8.52 18.57 -9.97
CA ARG A 12 9.70 18.61 -10.83
C ARG A 12 10.20 17.21 -11.21
N ASP A 13 10.26 16.30 -10.24
CA ASP A 13 10.99 15.04 -10.36
C ASP A 13 10.04 13.84 -10.59
N GLY A 14 8.73 14.01 -10.39
CA GLY A 14 7.72 12.97 -10.53
C GLY A 14 7.61 12.01 -9.34
N TYR A 15 8.40 12.22 -8.28
CA TYR A 15 8.34 11.46 -7.03
C TYR A 15 8.81 12.29 -5.84
N VAL A 16 8.47 11.86 -4.63
CA VAL A 16 9.01 12.41 -3.39
C VAL A 16 9.13 11.31 -2.33
N ILE A 17 10.15 11.40 -1.50
CA ILE A 17 10.30 10.58 -0.30
C ILE A 17 10.06 11.51 0.90
N PRO A 18 8.88 11.42 1.56
CA PRO A 18 8.53 12.36 2.62
C PRO A 18 9.46 12.19 3.82
N ALA A 19 10.16 13.24 4.24
CA ALA A 19 11.14 13.16 5.31
C ALA A 19 10.49 12.91 6.69
N GLY A 20 9.28 13.44 6.88
CA GLY A 20 8.51 13.36 8.13
C GLY A 20 7.67 12.08 8.28
N PHE A 21 7.67 11.17 7.32
CA PHE A 21 6.82 9.98 7.35
C PHE A 21 7.63 8.70 7.44
N ARG A 22 7.35 7.90 8.46
CA ARG A 22 7.84 6.53 8.62
C ARG A 22 6.80 5.70 9.34
N LEU A 23 6.62 4.45 8.88
CA LEU A 23 5.91 3.45 9.65
C LEU A 23 6.76 3.01 10.83
N GLY A 24 6.14 2.85 11.98
CA GLY A 24 6.74 2.26 13.17
C GLY A 24 7.09 0.78 12.94
N SER A 25 8.02 0.26 13.72
CA SER A 25 8.45 -1.15 13.63
C SER A 25 7.29 -2.13 13.82
N GLY A 26 6.37 -1.85 14.75
CA GLY A 26 5.18 -2.69 14.97
C GLY A 26 4.19 -2.67 13.79
N GLU A 27 4.02 -1.53 13.14
CA GLU A 27 3.18 -1.39 11.94
C GLU A 27 3.79 -2.19 10.78
N LEU A 28 5.11 -2.08 10.62
CA LEU A 28 5.85 -2.84 9.62
C LEU A 28 5.77 -4.35 9.87
N GLU A 29 5.89 -4.81 11.11
CA GLU A 29 5.76 -6.25 11.40
C GLU A 29 4.33 -6.78 11.24
N THR A 30 3.33 -5.95 11.52
CA THR A 30 1.93 -6.28 11.23
C THR A 30 1.73 -6.46 9.73
N LEU A 31 2.27 -5.54 8.91
CA LEU A 31 2.21 -5.65 7.45
C LEU A 31 2.98 -6.88 6.95
N ARG A 32 4.16 -7.17 7.49
CA ARG A 32 4.95 -8.36 7.12
C ARG A 32 4.18 -9.65 7.40
N SER A 33 3.62 -9.77 8.61
CA SER A 33 2.80 -10.92 9.01
C SER A 33 1.57 -11.09 8.11
N ALA A 34 0.92 -9.98 7.73
CA ALA A 34 -0.22 -9.99 6.82
C ALA A 34 0.16 -10.45 5.40
N VAL A 35 1.32 -10.03 4.87
CA VAL A 35 1.84 -10.51 3.58
C VAL A 35 2.01 -12.03 3.63
N GLU A 36 2.68 -12.55 4.65
CA GLU A 36 2.91 -13.99 4.77
C GLU A 36 1.60 -14.77 4.87
N GLN A 37 0.63 -14.26 5.61
CA GLN A 37 -0.67 -14.90 5.74
C GLN A 37 -1.41 -14.93 4.40
N VAL A 38 -1.45 -13.82 3.66
CA VAL A 38 -2.10 -13.79 2.32
C VAL A 38 -1.45 -14.79 1.37
N LEU A 39 -0.12 -14.91 1.38
CA LEU A 39 0.56 -15.90 0.54
C LEU A 39 0.24 -17.34 0.95
N ARG A 40 0.23 -17.64 2.26
CA ARG A 40 -0.13 -18.97 2.78
C ARG A 40 -1.58 -19.35 2.47
N ASP A 41 -2.50 -18.39 2.58
CA ASP A 41 -3.94 -18.62 2.40
C ASP A 41 -4.34 -18.72 0.92
N ASN A 42 -3.47 -18.31 0.00
CA ASN A 42 -3.71 -18.29 -1.45
C ASN A 42 -2.60 -19.01 -2.25
N PRO A 43 -2.28 -20.29 -1.96
CA PRO A 43 -1.11 -20.98 -2.52
C PRO A 43 -1.18 -21.20 -4.04
N ALA A 44 -2.36 -21.07 -4.65
CA ALA A 44 -2.56 -21.19 -6.09
C ALA A 44 -2.30 -19.90 -6.87
N ILE A 45 -2.02 -18.79 -6.18
CA ILE A 45 -1.74 -17.48 -6.80
C ILE A 45 -0.23 -17.22 -6.69
N GLU A 46 0.40 -16.98 -7.83
CA GLU A 46 1.80 -16.57 -7.87
C GLU A 46 2.02 -15.32 -6.99
N PRO A 47 3.08 -15.25 -6.17
CA PRO A 47 3.30 -14.13 -5.26
C PRO A 47 3.25 -12.75 -5.93
N ASP A 48 3.81 -12.62 -7.14
CA ASP A 48 3.82 -11.36 -7.91
C ASP A 48 2.47 -11.04 -8.59
N ARG A 49 1.45 -11.92 -8.46
CA ARG A 49 0.08 -11.73 -8.98
C ARG A 49 -0.96 -11.43 -7.90
N VAL A 50 -0.54 -11.19 -6.66
CA VAL A 50 -1.45 -10.87 -5.55
C VAL A 50 -1.97 -9.43 -5.69
N ILE A 51 -3.12 -9.29 -6.35
CA ILE A 51 -3.81 -8.02 -6.59
C ILE A 51 -5.05 -7.92 -5.69
N ASN A 52 -5.28 -6.73 -5.15
CA ASN A 52 -6.38 -6.35 -4.25
C ASN A 52 -6.48 -7.16 -2.95
N PRO A 53 -5.37 -7.40 -2.20
CA PRO A 53 -5.43 -8.08 -0.91
C PRO A 53 -6.19 -7.32 0.19
N HIS A 54 -6.54 -6.05 -0.04
CA HIS A 54 -7.39 -5.27 0.86
C HIS A 54 -8.86 -5.71 0.82
N LEU A 55 -9.26 -6.53 -0.15
CA LEU A 55 -10.61 -7.07 -0.27
C LEU A 55 -10.62 -8.56 0.05
N ASP A 56 -11.54 -9.01 0.90
CA ASP A 56 -11.81 -10.44 1.00
C ASP A 56 -12.69 -10.89 -0.17
N ARG A 57 -12.22 -11.89 -0.92
CA ARG A 57 -12.88 -12.42 -2.13
C ARG A 57 -13.12 -11.36 -3.23
N GLY A 58 -12.30 -10.31 -3.24
CA GLY A 58 -12.33 -9.25 -4.25
C GLY A 58 -11.94 -9.71 -5.66
N ARG A 59 -12.33 -8.93 -6.68
CA ARG A 59 -11.87 -9.18 -8.06
C ARG A 59 -10.39 -8.74 -8.21
N PRO A 60 -9.62 -9.33 -9.14
CA PRO A 60 -10.03 -10.36 -10.12
C PRO A 60 -9.92 -11.80 -9.59
N TYR A 61 -9.09 -12.07 -8.60
CA TYR A 61 -8.72 -13.45 -8.22
C TYR A 61 -9.53 -14.07 -7.09
N ARG A 62 -10.42 -13.31 -6.44
CA ARG A 62 -11.19 -13.75 -5.27
C ARG A 62 -10.34 -14.38 -4.18
N LEU A 63 -9.15 -13.82 -4.02
CA LEU A 63 -8.19 -14.24 -3.01
C LEU A 63 -8.75 -13.98 -1.60
N ARG A 64 -8.30 -14.75 -0.62
CA ARG A 64 -8.53 -14.49 0.80
C ARG A 64 -7.73 -13.26 1.19
N GLY A 65 -8.43 -12.14 1.39
CA GLY A 65 -7.82 -10.85 1.67
C GLY A 65 -7.38 -10.74 3.13
N HIS A 66 -6.78 -9.60 3.48
CA HIS A 66 -6.39 -9.31 4.84
C HIS A 66 -6.71 -7.86 5.21
N ARG A 67 -7.40 -7.68 6.34
CA ARG A 67 -7.89 -6.38 6.79
C ARG A 67 -6.77 -5.34 6.95
N THR A 68 -5.58 -5.74 7.37
CA THR A 68 -4.42 -4.84 7.47
C THR A 68 -4.16 -4.05 6.17
N PHE A 69 -4.39 -4.64 4.99
CA PHE A 69 -4.23 -3.91 3.74
C PHE A 69 -5.37 -2.93 3.46
N HIS A 70 -6.56 -3.18 4.00
CA HIS A 70 -7.64 -2.20 4.02
C HIS A 70 -7.32 -1.06 5.00
N ASP A 71 -6.81 -1.37 6.18
CA ASP A 71 -6.51 -0.37 7.19
C ASP A 71 -5.38 0.58 6.72
N ILE A 72 -4.31 0.05 6.11
CA ILE A 72 -3.17 0.88 5.64
C ILE A 72 -3.52 1.80 4.46
N VAL A 73 -4.43 1.40 3.57
CA VAL A 73 -4.87 2.28 2.47
C VAL A 73 -5.83 3.38 2.92
N HIS A 74 -6.37 3.28 4.15
CA HIS A 74 -7.18 4.32 4.80
C HIS A 74 -6.41 5.01 5.93
N ASP A 75 -5.08 4.90 5.97
CA ASP A 75 -4.26 5.59 6.96
C ASP A 75 -4.22 7.08 6.65
N ASP A 76 -4.80 7.91 7.54
CA ASP A 76 -4.86 9.36 7.38
C ASP A 76 -3.49 9.98 7.10
N ARG A 77 -2.40 9.43 7.67
CA ARG A 77 -1.04 9.96 7.43
C ARG A 77 -0.61 9.77 5.98
N ILE A 78 -1.03 8.66 5.36
CA ILE A 78 -0.76 8.35 3.94
C ILE A 78 -1.70 9.17 3.05
N LEU A 79 -2.97 9.25 3.40
CA LEU A 79 -3.96 10.05 2.66
C LEU A 79 -3.56 11.53 2.64
N ASP A 80 -3.20 12.13 3.78
CA ASP A 80 -2.71 13.51 3.85
C ASP A 80 -1.50 13.77 2.92
N ILE A 81 -0.63 12.77 2.73
CA ILE A 81 0.51 12.87 1.82
C ILE A 81 0.05 12.83 0.36
N ALA A 82 -0.85 11.91 0.01
CA ALA A 82 -1.40 11.81 -1.34
C ALA A 82 -2.24 13.04 -1.71
N GLU A 83 -3.08 13.53 -0.79
CA GLU A 83 -3.91 14.72 -0.96
C GLU A 83 -3.07 15.97 -1.27
N SER A 84 -1.86 16.07 -0.69
CA SER A 84 -0.94 17.20 -0.90
C SER A 84 -0.57 17.40 -2.38
N VAL A 85 -0.67 16.36 -3.22
CA VAL A 85 -0.26 16.40 -4.63
C VAL A 85 -1.34 16.01 -5.62
N VAL A 86 -2.35 15.25 -5.19
CA VAL A 86 -3.46 14.77 -6.05
C VAL A 86 -4.76 15.57 -5.81
N GLY A 87 -4.89 16.23 -4.66
CA GLY A 87 -6.14 16.83 -4.19
C GLY A 87 -6.95 15.90 -3.28
N PRO A 88 -8.06 16.40 -2.70
CA PRO A 88 -8.76 15.72 -1.60
C PRO A 88 -9.61 14.52 -2.03
N ASP A 89 -10.04 14.47 -3.30
CA ASP A 89 -10.96 13.45 -3.79
C ASP A 89 -10.18 12.21 -4.29
N LEU A 90 -9.74 11.38 -3.35
CA LEU A 90 -8.96 10.18 -3.64
C LEU A 90 -9.85 8.94 -3.85
N VAL A 91 -9.54 8.16 -4.89
CA VAL A 91 -10.17 6.85 -5.15
C VAL A 91 -9.09 5.78 -5.21
N LEU A 92 -9.22 4.76 -4.37
CA LEU A 92 -8.36 3.58 -4.43
C LEU A 92 -8.79 2.69 -5.61
N LEU A 93 -8.00 2.72 -6.70
CA LEU A 93 -8.28 1.90 -7.88
C LEU A 93 -7.94 0.42 -7.66
N PHE A 94 -6.74 0.13 -7.11
CA PHE A 94 -6.30 -1.22 -6.77
C PHE A 94 -5.12 -1.20 -5.80
N THR A 95 -4.81 -2.34 -5.17
CA THR A 95 -3.54 -2.58 -4.47
C THR A 95 -2.82 -3.79 -5.02
N HIS A 96 -1.49 -3.86 -4.85
CA HIS A 96 -0.68 -4.98 -5.33
C HIS A 96 0.45 -5.25 -4.35
N LEU A 97 0.63 -6.52 -3.95
CA LEU A 97 1.84 -6.95 -3.25
C LEU A 97 2.93 -7.28 -4.27
N PHE A 98 4.00 -6.49 -4.30
CA PHE A 98 5.16 -6.75 -5.13
C PHE A 98 6.13 -7.72 -4.44
N CYS A 99 5.86 -9.02 -4.56
CA CYS A 99 6.69 -10.07 -3.97
C CYS A 99 7.82 -10.48 -4.92
N LYS A 100 9.07 -10.15 -4.58
CA LYS A 100 10.27 -10.58 -5.33
C LYS A 100 10.98 -11.70 -4.57
N THR A 101 10.95 -12.90 -5.11
CA THR A 101 11.66 -14.06 -4.55
C THR A 101 13.15 -13.97 -4.88
N PRO A 102 14.03 -14.57 -4.06
CA PRO A 102 15.43 -14.79 -4.43
C PRO A 102 15.52 -15.53 -5.78
N ARG A 103 16.56 -15.22 -6.56
CA ARG A 103 16.93 -15.98 -7.75
C ARG A 103 17.81 -17.16 -7.38
#